data_AF-A0A365P615-F1
#
_entry.id   AF-A0A365P615-F1
#
_cell.length_a   1.000
_cell.length_b   1.000
_cell.length_c   1.000
_cell.angle_alpha   90.00
_cell.angle_beta   90.00
_cell.angle_gamma   90.00
#
_symmetry.space_group_name_H-M   'P 1'
#
loop_
_entity.id
_entity.type
_entity.pdbx_description
1 polymer ?
#
loop_
_entity_poly.entity_id
_entity_poly.type
_entity_poly.pdbx_seq_one_letter_code
_entity_poly.pdbx_strand_id
1 'polypeptide(L)'
;MAGWVVVDVETSGMTPAVDRVLSVAAVVIDDDGEVVEEFTTLLNPGVDPGPVHVHGLTPALLAGKPRFPDVAAELDRVLDGRTVVAHNAAFDASFLAAEARRAGLPAPLERFLCTLDFAGRLHLSTADLKLSTLAAHFGVEQRAAHDAHDDALVLAGVFAGLLEVAGGKDVQPKVRELDAMVAHPETGYLVSTVWAEALAAPRLWRPAGRLKRGGGLVQGMEVVFTQDVDRDPEEIAGLVVDSGLYVADRISSRTSLAVCDAPGAVRGRTAFARKKGLELVPYARFEEMLAAVAPGRSVAGAQAVDSAQGALF
;
A
#
# COMPACT_ATOMS: atom_id res chain seq x y z
N MET A 1 2.83 6.09 23.89
CA MET A 1 3.20 5.15 22.80
C MET A 1 4.55 5.59 22.26
N ALA A 2 5.28 4.74 21.55
CA ALA A 2 6.40 5.26 20.77
C ALA A 2 5.80 6.15 19.67
N GLY A 3 6.24 7.41 19.58
CA GLY A 3 5.57 8.47 18.80
C GLY A 3 5.53 8.23 17.29
N TRP A 4 5.08 9.23 16.55
CA TRP A 4 4.97 9.17 15.09
C TRP A 4 6.13 9.92 14.43
N VAL A 5 6.55 9.44 13.27
CA VAL A 5 7.45 10.17 12.38
C VAL A 5 6.90 10.14 10.97
N VAL A 6 6.60 11.31 10.42
CA VAL A 6 6.10 11.45 9.06
C VAL A 6 7.28 11.46 8.11
N VAL A 7 7.27 10.57 7.13
CA VAL A 7 8.37 10.40 6.18
C VAL A 7 7.86 10.60 4.77
N ASP A 8 8.68 11.25 3.95
CA ASP A 8 8.52 11.30 2.50
C ASP A 8 9.89 11.17 1.83
N VAL A 9 9.94 10.50 0.68
CA VAL A 9 11.15 10.38 -0.15
C VAL A 9 10.91 10.78 -1.60
N GLU A 10 11.85 11.55 -2.15
CA GLU A 10 11.97 11.73 -3.59
C GLU A 10 12.97 10.71 -4.16
N THR A 11 12.70 10.20 -5.36
CA THR A 11 13.43 9.04 -5.91
C THR A 11 13.76 9.19 -7.39
N SER A 12 14.81 8.51 -7.86
CA SER A 12 15.25 8.54 -9.26
C SER A 12 14.32 7.82 -10.24
N GLY A 13 13.30 7.14 -9.73
CA GLY A 13 12.40 6.27 -10.48
C GLY A 13 11.51 5.48 -9.53
N MET A 14 10.80 4.48 -10.05
CA MET A 14 9.74 3.81 -9.29
C MET A 14 10.14 2.43 -8.76
N THR A 15 11.36 1.94 -9.01
CA THR A 15 11.76 0.56 -8.74
C THR A 15 12.83 0.50 -7.65
N PRO A 16 12.50 0.17 -6.38
CA PRO A 16 13.45 0.23 -5.26
C PRO A 16 14.68 -0.64 -5.44
N ALA A 17 14.61 -1.70 -6.27
CA ALA A 17 15.73 -2.57 -6.55
C ALA A 17 16.86 -1.87 -7.35
N VAL A 18 16.53 -0.91 -8.20
CA VAL A 18 17.51 -0.25 -9.11
C VAL A 18 17.58 1.27 -8.92
N ASP A 19 16.47 1.90 -8.55
CA ASP A 19 16.36 3.34 -8.34
C ASP A 19 16.83 3.74 -6.94
N ARG A 20 17.14 5.02 -6.78
CA ARG A 20 17.80 5.60 -5.60
C ARG A 20 16.96 6.68 -4.95
N VAL A 21 17.12 6.86 -3.64
CA VAL A 21 16.58 8.03 -2.92
C VAL A 21 17.41 9.27 -3.25
N LEU A 22 16.73 10.38 -3.52
CA LEU A 22 17.27 11.69 -3.90
C LEU A 22 17.06 12.73 -2.80
N SER A 23 15.97 12.61 -2.04
CA SER A 23 15.66 13.43 -0.88
C SER A 23 14.95 12.55 0.13
N VAL A 24 15.18 12.80 1.42
CA VAL A 24 14.42 12.19 2.51
C VAL A 24 14.09 13.27 3.52
N ALA A 25 12.83 13.31 3.92
CA ALA A 25 12.35 14.09 5.05
C ALA A 25 11.76 13.16 6.10
N ALA A 26 12.02 13.47 7.37
CA ALA A 26 11.47 12.80 8.54
C ALA A 26 11.07 13.88 9.56
N VAL A 27 9.78 13.98 9.83
CA VAL A 27 9.17 14.98 10.72
C VAL A 27 8.54 14.24 11.90
N VAL A 28 9.15 14.38 13.08
CA VAL A 28 8.61 13.80 14.31
C VAL A 28 7.47 14.68 14.81
N ILE A 29 6.33 14.05 15.07
CA ILE A 29 5.17 14.72 15.66
C ILE A 29 4.84 14.12 17.02
N ASP A 30 4.39 14.97 17.94
CA ASP A 30 3.91 14.53 19.25
C ASP A 30 2.44 14.07 19.21
N ASP A 31 1.89 13.75 20.39
CA ASP A 31 0.50 13.26 20.52
C ASP A 31 -0.55 14.34 20.18
N ASP A 32 -0.16 15.64 20.22
CA ASP A 32 -1.00 16.77 19.83
C ASP A 32 -0.86 17.09 18.33
N GLY A 33 0.06 16.40 17.62
CA GLY A 33 0.32 16.58 16.20
C GLY A 33 1.31 17.71 15.89
N GLU A 34 1.96 18.27 16.90
CA GLU A 34 2.94 19.34 16.74
C GLU A 34 4.31 18.78 16.34
N VAL A 35 5.02 19.52 15.49
CA VAL A 35 6.36 19.12 15.03
C VAL A 35 7.39 19.39 16.13
N VAL A 36 8.10 18.35 16.55
CA VAL A 36 9.08 18.43 17.65
C VAL A 36 10.52 18.21 17.21
N GLU A 37 10.73 17.53 16.08
CA GLU A 37 12.04 17.29 15.49
C GLU A 37 11.91 17.07 13.98
N GLU A 38 12.87 17.57 13.21
CA GLU A 38 12.90 17.42 11.76
C GLU A 38 14.29 16.98 11.30
N PHE A 39 14.33 16.07 10.35
CA PHE A 39 15.52 15.71 9.60
C PHE A 39 15.19 15.75 8.12
N THR A 40 15.91 16.55 7.35
CA THR A 40 15.75 16.63 5.89
C THR A 40 17.10 16.72 5.21
N THR A 41 17.30 15.93 4.16
CA THR A 41 18.53 16.00 3.37
C THR A 41 18.31 15.58 1.92
N LEU A 42 18.99 16.29 1.02
CA LEU A 42 19.22 15.81 -0.35
C LEU A 42 20.34 14.77 -0.35
N LEU A 43 20.24 13.80 -1.25
CA LEU A 43 21.19 12.72 -1.42
C LEU A 43 21.76 12.72 -2.83
N ASN A 44 23.06 12.47 -2.95
CA ASN A 44 23.68 12.16 -4.22
C ASN A 44 23.43 10.68 -4.56
N PRO A 45 22.59 10.38 -5.58
CA PRO A 45 22.26 9.00 -5.92
C PRO A 45 23.40 8.27 -6.64
N GLY A 46 24.42 8.99 -7.13
CA GLY A 46 25.45 8.42 -7.99
C GLY A 46 24.95 7.90 -9.34
N VAL A 47 23.70 8.20 -9.71
CA VAL A 47 23.05 7.86 -10.97
C VAL A 47 22.28 9.07 -11.51
N ASP A 48 21.63 8.92 -12.67
CA ASP A 48 20.66 9.89 -13.17
C ASP A 48 19.50 10.05 -12.16
N PRO A 49 19.16 11.28 -11.70
CA PRO A 49 18.03 11.51 -10.80
C PRO A 49 16.66 11.32 -11.48
N GLY A 50 16.59 10.98 -12.76
CA GLY A 50 15.34 10.60 -13.39
C GLY A 50 14.46 11.81 -13.72
N PRO A 51 13.14 11.79 -13.44
CA PRO A 51 12.21 12.78 -13.96
C PRO A 51 12.28 14.12 -13.19
N VAL A 52 13.36 14.88 -13.41
CA VAL A 52 13.61 16.21 -12.81
C VAL A 52 12.43 17.18 -12.93
N HIS A 53 11.58 17.04 -13.95
CA HIS A 53 10.38 17.85 -14.13
C HIS A 53 9.28 17.60 -13.07
N VAL A 54 9.39 16.52 -12.30
CA VAL A 54 8.48 16.17 -11.20
C VAL A 54 8.96 16.84 -9.90
N HIS A 55 10.19 16.54 -9.47
CA HIS A 55 10.73 16.89 -8.15
C HIS A 55 11.75 18.05 -8.18
N GLY A 56 12.14 18.56 -9.35
CA GLY A 56 13.09 19.67 -9.50
C GLY A 56 14.56 19.36 -9.18
N LEU A 57 14.88 18.15 -8.71
CA LEU A 57 16.23 17.77 -8.28
C LEU A 57 17.16 17.45 -9.46
N THR A 58 17.87 18.47 -9.93
CA THR A 58 18.85 18.34 -11.03
C THR A 58 20.13 17.59 -10.60
N PRO A 59 20.86 16.95 -11.54
CA PRO A 59 22.18 16.38 -11.23
C PRO A 59 23.15 17.38 -10.61
N ALA A 60 23.10 18.65 -11.03
CA ALA A 60 23.95 19.71 -10.51
C ALA A 60 23.62 20.06 -9.05
N LEU A 61 22.34 20.02 -8.66
CA LEU A 61 21.89 20.26 -7.28
C LEU A 61 22.29 19.12 -6.34
N LEU A 62 22.26 17.88 -6.84
CA LEU A 62 22.60 16.68 -6.08
C LEU A 62 24.10 16.40 -6.05
N ALA A 63 24.88 17.04 -6.91
CA ALA A 63 26.34 16.91 -6.91
C ALA A 63 26.93 17.39 -5.57
N GLY A 64 27.77 16.56 -4.97
CA GLY A 64 28.43 16.87 -3.68
C GLY A 64 27.55 16.72 -2.45
N LYS A 65 26.26 16.36 -2.59
CA LYS A 65 25.41 15.94 -1.46
C LYS A 65 25.90 14.60 -0.87
N PRO A 66 25.60 14.32 0.42
CA PRO A 66 25.93 13.03 1.01
C PRO A 66 25.25 11.89 0.27
N ARG A 67 25.79 10.68 0.38
CA ARG A 67 25.12 9.45 -0.04
C ARG A 67 24.31 8.89 1.12
N PHE A 68 23.38 7.98 0.84
CA PHE A 68 22.55 7.37 1.89
C PHE A 68 23.35 6.80 3.08
N PRO A 69 24.47 6.04 2.90
CA PRO A 69 25.22 5.52 4.04
C PRO A 69 25.78 6.61 4.97
N ASP A 70 26.04 7.81 4.43
CA ASP A 70 26.61 8.92 5.20
C ASP A 70 25.58 9.52 6.18
N VAL A 71 24.28 9.32 5.93
CA VAL A 71 23.18 9.89 6.74
C VAL A 71 22.35 8.82 7.47
N ALA A 72 22.57 7.55 7.17
CA ALA A 72 21.73 6.44 7.63
C ALA A 72 21.63 6.38 9.16
N ALA A 73 22.73 6.64 9.89
CA ALA A 73 22.73 6.61 11.35
C ALA A 73 21.90 7.75 11.98
N GLU A 74 21.86 8.92 11.34
CA GLU A 74 21.04 10.04 11.81
C GLU A 74 19.57 9.78 11.51
N LEU A 75 19.26 9.27 10.31
CA LEU A 75 17.90 8.88 9.94
C LEU A 75 17.37 7.78 10.89
N ASP A 76 18.16 6.73 11.14
CA ASP A 76 17.83 5.66 12.07
C ASP A 76 17.49 6.20 13.46
N ARG A 77 18.30 7.11 14.01
CA ARG A 77 18.02 7.78 15.30
C ARG A 77 16.69 8.52 15.33
N VAL A 78 16.33 9.20 14.24
CA VAL A 78 15.07 9.96 14.13
C VAL A 78 13.88 9.01 14.05
N LEU A 79 14.03 7.88 13.39
CA LEU A 79 12.96 6.89 13.19
C LEU A 79 12.84 5.88 14.35
N ASP A 80 13.89 5.71 15.15
CA ASP A 80 14.00 4.69 16.18
C ASP A 80 12.79 4.65 17.11
N GLY A 81 12.25 3.43 17.31
CA GLY A 81 11.07 3.11 18.10
C GLY A 81 9.73 3.64 17.56
N ARG A 82 9.74 4.65 16.69
CA ARG A 82 8.53 5.38 16.22
C ARG A 82 7.80 4.62 15.12
N THR A 83 6.54 4.97 14.92
CA THR A 83 5.80 4.49 13.74
C THR A 83 5.98 5.47 12.59
N VAL A 84 6.52 4.97 11.47
CA VAL A 84 6.66 5.75 10.25
C VAL A 84 5.28 5.98 9.62
N VAL A 85 4.94 7.22 9.31
CA VAL A 85 3.71 7.59 8.62
C VAL A 85 4.08 8.13 7.25
N ALA A 86 3.55 7.54 6.18
CA ALA A 86 3.79 8.01 4.81
C ALA A 86 2.53 7.93 3.95
N HIS A 87 2.47 8.74 2.89
CA HIS A 87 1.38 8.70 1.92
C HIS A 87 1.74 7.74 0.79
N ASN A 88 1.15 6.53 0.79
CA ASN A 88 1.64 5.36 0.04
C ASN A 88 2.88 4.71 0.65
N ALA A 89 2.90 4.57 1.99
CA ALA A 89 4.06 4.12 2.78
C ALA A 89 4.80 2.85 2.32
N ALA A 90 4.14 1.93 1.61
CA ALA A 90 4.83 0.79 1.01
C ALA A 90 5.94 1.25 0.06
N PHE A 91 5.75 2.36 -0.66
CA PHE A 91 6.76 2.97 -1.54
C PHE A 91 7.98 3.45 -0.74
N ASP A 92 7.78 4.38 0.19
CA ASP A 92 8.84 5.00 0.99
C ASP A 92 9.63 3.97 1.78
N ALA A 93 8.91 3.09 2.50
CA ALA A 93 9.50 2.01 3.28
C ALA A 93 10.36 1.08 2.41
N SER A 94 9.94 0.80 1.17
CA SER A 94 10.72 -0.04 0.25
C SER A 94 12.01 0.62 -0.21
N PHE A 95 11.97 1.93 -0.48
CA PHE A 95 13.15 2.68 -0.87
C PHE A 95 14.15 2.80 0.27
N LEU A 96 13.68 3.10 1.49
CA LEU A 96 14.54 3.16 2.67
C LEU A 96 15.16 1.78 2.99
N ALA A 97 14.37 0.71 2.96
CA ALA A 97 14.87 -0.65 3.15
C ALA A 97 15.86 -1.07 2.05
N ALA A 98 15.64 -0.65 0.78
CA ALA A 98 16.55 -0.94 -0.32
C ALA A 98 17.87 -0.18 -0.21
N GLU A 99 17.84 1.10 0.16
CA GLU A 99 19.06 1.88 0.41
C GLU A 99 19.88 1.30 1.58
N ALA A 100 19.23 0.98 2.69
CA ALA A 100 19.89 0.34 3.83
C ALA A 100 20.53 -0.99 3.44
N ARG A 101 19.81 -1.86 2.73
CA ARG A 101 20.34 -3.12 2.21
C ARG A 101 21.55 -2.93 1.30
N ARG A 102 21.55 -1.92 0.42
CA ARG A 102 22.70 -1.59 -0.44
C ARG A 102 23.90 -1.10 0.36
N ALA A 103 23.65 -0.40 1.47
CA ALA A 103 24.66 0.08 2.40
C ALA A 103 25.20 -1.02 3.34
N GLY A 104 24.59 -2.21 3.34
CA GLY A 104 24.91 -3.27 4.30
C GLY A 104 24.43 -2.97 5.72
N LEU A 105 23.37 -2.15 5.85
CA LEU A 105 22.79 -1.71 7.11
C LEU A 105 21.40 -2.35 7.34
N PRO A 106 20.95 -2.46 8.59
CA PRO A 106 19.55 -2.73 8.91
C PRO A 106 18.62 -1.65 8.32
N ALA A 107 17.38 -2.01 8.03
CA ALA A 107 16.38 -1.04 7.60
C ALA A 107 16.12 -0.02 8.74
N PRO A 108 16.00 1.28 8.45
CA PRO A 108 15.92 2.34 9.48
C PRO A 108 14.52 2.47 10.10
N LEU A 109 13.62 1.50 9.86
CA LEU A 109 12.24 1.50 10.33
C LEU A 109 11.81 0.09 10.71
N GLU A 110 11.01 -0.01 11.76
CA GLU A 110 10.46 -1.29 12.23
C GLU A 110 8.99 -1.46 11.82
N ARG A 111 8.24 -0.35 11.75
CA ARG A 111 6.82 -0.35 11.45
C ARG A 111 6.38 0.91 10.74
N PHE A 112 5.32 0.81 9.96
CA PHE A 112 4.80 1.92 9.18
C PHE A 112 3.27 1.91 9.03
N LEU A 113 2.71 3.08 8.73
CA LEU A 113 1.30 3.36 8.53
C LEU A 113 1.14 4.11 7.22
N CYS A 114 0.19 3.67 6.40
CA CYS A 114 -0.10 4.29 5.11
C CYS A 114 -1.33 5.21 5.21
N THR A 115 -1.16 6.52 5.05
CA THR A 115 -2.30 7.46 5.14
C THR A 115 -3.26 7.34 3.95
N LEU A 116 -2.79 6.84 2.81
CA LEU A 116 -3.65 6.54 1.65
C LEU A 116 -4.63 5.40 1.97
N ASP A 117 -4.14 4.33 2.61
CA ASP A 117 -4.98 3.21 3.10
C ASP A 117 -5.94 3.70 4.20
N PHE A 118 -5.41 4.45 5.16
CA PHE A 118 -6.20 5.00 6.25
C PHE A 118 -7.34 5.90 5.76
N ALA A 119 -7.04 6.87 4.88
CA ALA A 119 -8.03 7.76 4.30
C ALA A 119 -9.10 7.02 3.47
N GLY A 120 -8.74 5.90 2.84
CA GLY A 120 -9.67 5.04 2.09
C GLY A 120 -10.80 4.51 2.96
N ARG A 121 -10.47 4.07 4.17
CA ARG A 121 -11.40 3.50 5.17
C ARG A 121 -12.23 4.56 5.90
N LEU A 122 -11.89 5.84 5.74
CA LEU A 122 -12.62 6.94 6.35
C LEU A 122 -13.75 7.50 5.49
N HIS A 123 -13.93 7.01 4.25
CA HIS A 123 -15.04 7.41 3.38
C HIS A 123 -15.20 8.94 3.26
N LEU A 124 -14.08 9.64 3.07
CA LEU A 124 -14.05 11.10 2.98
C LEU A 124 -14.79 11.60 1.74
N SER A 125 -15.40 12.78 1.85
CA SER A 125 -16.08 13.44 0.73
C SER A 125 -15.09 14.17 -0.18
N THR A 126 -14.12 13.44 -0.73
CA THR A 126 -13.08 13.95 -1.63
C THR A 126 -13.17 13.33 -3.03
N ALA A 127 -12.62 14.02 -4.03
CA ALA A 127 -12.65 13.53 -5.41
C ALA A 127 -11.73 12.32 -5.62
N ASP A 128 -10.57 12.33 -4.96
CA ASP A 128 -9.59 11.24 -4.87
C ASP A 128 -8.83 11.36 -3.53
N LEU A 129 -7.85 10.49 -3.31
CA LEU A 129 -7.07 10.42 -2.07
C LEU A 129 -5.61 10.85 -2.29
N LYS A 130 -5.32 11.68 -3.30
CA LYS A 130 -3.98 12.25 -3.43
C LYS A 130 -3.68 13.17 -2.25
N LEU A 131 -2.40 13.27 -1.85
CA LEU A 131 -1.97 14.16 -0.77
C LEU A 131 -2.52 15.58 -0.92
N SER A 132 -2.39 16.19 -2.11
CA SER A 132 -2.90 17.54 -2.38
C SER A 132 -4.43 17.67 -2.25
N THR A 133 -5.18 16.63 -2.62
CA THR A 133 -6.63 16.59 -2.43
C THR A 133 -7.00 16.51 -0.95
N LEU A 134 -6.28 15.70 -0.18
CA LEU A 134 -6.49 15.57 1.26
C LEU A 134 -6.05 16.84 2.01
N ALA A 135 -4.94 17.46 1.61
CA ALA A 135 -4.47 18.73 2.13
C ALA A 135 -5.54 19.82 1.97
N ALA A 136 -6.10 19.95 0.75
CA ALA A 136 -7.21 20.88 0.50
C ALA A 136 -8.47 20.55 1.31
N HIS A 137 -8.76 19.27 1.55
CA HIS A 137 -9.90 18.85 2.36
C HIS A 137 -9.77 19.27 3.83
N PHE A 138 -8.58 19.13 4.41
CA PHE A 138 -8.28 19.48 5.80
C PHE A 138 -7.80 20.93 5.99
N GLY A 139 -7.73 21.72 4.92
CA GLY A 139 -7.27 23.11 4.98
C GLY A 139 -5.77 23.28 5.22
N VAL A 140 -4.97 22.27 4.88
CA VAL A 140 -3.51 22.29 4.98
C VAL A 140 -2.92 22.92 3.72
N GLU A 141 -2.06 23.92 3.89
CA GLU A 141 -1.37 24.59 2.79
C GLU A 141 -0.20 23.72 2.28
N GLN A 142 -0.19 23.44 0.98
CA GLN A 142 0.96 22.86 0.28
C GLN A 142 1.64 23.94 -0.56
N ARG A 143 2.94 24.14 -0.35
CA ARG A 143 3.71 25.23 -0.96
C ARG A 143 4.53 24.77 -2.15
N ALA A 144 5.04 23.54 -2.08
CA ALA A 144 5.93 22.94 -3.07
C ALA A 144 5.64 21.44 -3.18
N ALA A 145 4.67 21.07 -4.01
CA ALA A 145 4.42 19.66 -4.30
C ALA A 145 5.66 18.99 -4.92
N HIS A 146 5.95 17.75 -4.51
CA HIS A 146 7.15 16.99 -4.89
C HIS A 146 8.46 17.58 -4.33
N ASP A 147 8.35 18.25 -3.18
CA ASP A 147 9.45 18.52 -2.28
C ASP A 147 9.22 17.68 -1.01
N ALA A 148 10.14 16.75 -0.72
CA ALA A 148 9.94 15.80 0.38
C ALA A 148 9.68 16.48 1.73
N HIS A 149 10.28 17.66 1.98
CA HIS A 149 10.09 18.36 3.25
C HIS A 149 8.71 19.00 3.33
N ASP A 150 8.29 19.74 2.29
CA ASP A 150 6.94 20.31 2.24
C ASP A 150 5.87 19.21 2.26
N ASP A 151 6.06 18.12 1.51
CA ASP A 151 5.13 17.00 1.46
C ASP A 151 5.04 16.27 2.81
N ALA A 152 6.13 16.11 3.56
CA ALA A 152 6.09 15.56 4.92
C ALA A 152 5.35 16.47 5.92
N LEU A 153 5.54 17.79 5.85
CA LEU A 153 4.81 18.75 6.69
C LEU A 153 3.31 18.79 6.35
N VAL A 154 2.97 18.79 5.06
CA VAL A 154 1.59 18.71 4.58
C VAL A 154 0.95 17.41 5.06
N LEU A 155 1.69 16.30 4.94
CA LEU A 155 1.22 15.00 5.38
C LEU A 155 1.01 14.93 6.90
N ALA A 156 1.83 15.60 7.72
CA ALA A 156 1.61 15.70 9.16
C ALA A 156 0.24 16.34 9.47
N GLY A 157 -0.07 17.48 8.85
CA GLY A 157 -1.37 18.13 8.99
C GLY A 157 -2.53 17.28 8.48
N VAL A 158 -2.36 16.61 7.34
CA VAL A 158 -3.36 15.67 6.81
C VAL A 158 -3.58 14.51 7.78
N PHE A 159 -2.51 13.95 8.34
CA PHE A 159 -2.59 12.82 9.27
C PHE A 159 -3.34 13.21 10.55
N ALA A 160 -3.10 14.41 11.10
CA ALA A 160 -3.88 14.94 12.22
C ALA A 160 -5.38 15.00 11.89
N GLY A 161 -5.75 15.54 10.72
CA GLY A 161 -7.14 15.57 10.26
C GLY A 161 -7.75 14.18 10.06
N LEU A 162 -6.98 13.21 9.57
CA LEU A 162 -7.43 11.81 9.46
C LEU A 162 -7.71 11.20 10.84
N LEU A 163 -6.86 11.45 11.84
CA LEU A 163 -7.05 10.98 13.21
C LEU A 163 -8.31 11.58 13.85
N GLU A 164 -8.60 12.86 13.62
CA GLU A 164 -9.83 13.51 14.10
C GLU A 164 -11.09 12.83 13.53
N VAL A 165 -11.13 12.64 12.20
CA VAL A 165 -12.27 11.96 11.54
C VAL A 165 -12.40 10.52 12.02
N ALA A 166 -11.28 9.82 12.19
CA ALA A 166 -11.23 8.45 12.65
C ALA A 166 -11.80 8.27 14.05
N GLY A 167 -11.50 9.20 14.98
CA GLY A 167 -12.07 9.22 16.32
C GLY A 167 -13.60 9.31 16.33
N GLY A 168 -14.19 10.00 15.36
CA GLY A 168 -15.66 10.08 15.19
C GLY A 168 -16.29 8.84 14.55
N LYS A 169 -15.50 7.96 13.93
CA LYS A 169 -15.96 6.77 13.19
C LYS A 169 -15.52 5.44 13.79
N ASP A 170 -14.77 5.46 14.89
CA ASP A 170 -14.17 4.29 15.53
C ASP A 170 -13.32 3.44 14.55
N VAL A 171 -12.61 4.12 13.64
CA VAL A 171 -11.70 3.47 12.68
C VAL A 171 -10.28 3.62 13.20
N GLN A 172 -9.59 2.52 13.43
CA GLN A 172 -8.18 2.57 13.84
C GLN A 172 -7.25 2.55 12.63
N PRO A 173 -6.17 3.37 12.62
CA PRO A 173 -5.17 3.27 11.58
C PRO A 173 -4.44 1.92 11.65
N LYS A 174 -4.15 1.34 10.49
CA LYS A 174 -3.42 0.08 10.40
C LYS A 174 -1.92 0.33 10.43
N VAL A 175 -1.25 -0.17 11.48
CA VAL A 175 0.21 -0.24 11.56
C VAL A 175 0.68 -1.58 11.03
N ARG A 176 1.73 -1.56 10.23
CA ARG A 176 2.34 -2.72 9.58
C ARG A 176 3.76 -2.89 10.12
N GLU A 177 4.07 -4.08 10.62
CA GLU A 177 5.41 -4.46 11.04
C GLU A 177 6.25 -4.86 9.82
N LEU A 178 7.49 -4.38 9.73
CA LEU A 178 8.37 -4.59 8.57
C LEU A 178 8.76 -6.06 8.42
N ASP A 179 8.92 -6.80 9.52
CA ASP A 179 9.28 -8.22 9.53
C ASP A 179 8.19 -9.13 8.94
N ALA A 180 6.94 -8.66 8.90
CA ALA A 180 5.81 -9.30 8.26
C ALA A 180 5.64 -8.91 6.78
N MET A 181 6.61 -8.19 6.20
CA MET A 181 6.58 -7.72 4.82
C MET A 181 7.66 -8.37 3.96
N VAL A 182 7.35 -8.52 2.68
CA VAL A 182 8.26 -9.00 1.63
C VAL A 182 8.18 -8.07 0.42
N ALA A 183 9.21 -8.09 -0.43
CA ALA A 183 9.17 -7.33 -1.68
C ALA A 183 8.22 -8.01 -2.68
N HIS A 184 7.25 -7.26 -3.18
CA HIS A 184 6.36 -7.71 -4.24
C HIS A 184 7.16 -8.01 -5.52
N PRO A 185 6.99 -9.18 -6.16
CA PRO A 185 7.90 -9.65 -7.22
C PRO A 185 7.91 -8.76 -8.48
N GLU A 186 6.81 -8.08 -8.79
CA GLU A 186 6.75 -7.21 -9.98
C GLU A 186 7.22 -5.77 -9.71
N THR A 187 6.94 -5.24 -8.52
CA THR A 187 7.10 -3.80 -8.23
C THR A 187 8.28 -3.53 -7.30
N GLY A 188 8.72 -4.53 -6.54
CA GLY A 188 9.70 -4.38 -5.47
C GLY A 188 9.17 -3.67 -4.23
N TYR A 189 7.91 -3.23 -4.22
CA TYR A 189 7.31 -2.60 -3.04
C TYR A 189 6.97 -3.61 -1.97
N LEU A 190 7.08 -3.20 -0.71
CA LEU A 190 6.71 -4.00 0.44
C LEU A 190 5.22 -4.31 0.40
N VAL A 191 4.93 -5.58 0.58
CA VAL A 191 3.59 -6.15 0.70
C VAL A 191 3.64 -7.18 1.81
N SER A 192 2.53 -7.42 2.51
CA SER A 192 2.53 -8.43 3.58
C SER A 192 2.85 -9.81 3.02
N THR A 193 3.51 -10.64 3.83
CA THR A 193 3.80 -12.04 3.49
C THR A 193 2.52 -12.81 3.14
N VAL A 194 1.46 -12.62 3.93
CA VAL A 194 0.13 -13.24 3.70
C VAL A 194 -0.42 -12.88 2.31
N TRP A 195 -0.36 -11.60 1.94
CA TRP A 195 -0.87 -11.17 0.65
C TRP A 195 0.01 -11.63 -0.52
N ALA A 196 1.34 -11.64 -0.35
CA ALA A 196 2.27 -12.17 -1.33
C ALA A 196 2.03 -13.66 -1.60
N GLU A 197 1.83 -14.46 -0.54
CA GLU A 197 1.46 -15.87 -0.65
C GLU A 197 0.13 -16.06 -1.38
N ALA A 198 -0.88 -15.24 -1.06
CA ALA A 198 -2.17 -15.30 -1.73
C ALA A 198 -2.09 -14.95 -3.23
N LEU A 199 -1.26 -13.97 -3.61
CA LEU A 199 -0.98 -13.63 -5.01
C LEU A 199 -0.24 -14.75 -5.75
N ALA A 200 0.67 -15.44 -5.06
CA ALA A 200 1.47 -16.54 -5.60
C ALA A 200 0.74 -17.89 -5.61
N ALA A 201 -0.47 -17.97 -5.04
CA ALA A 201 -1.22 -19.21 -4.92
C ALA A 201 -1.41 -19.92 -6.28
N PRO A 202 -1.21 -21.26 -6.34
CA PRO A 202 -1.38 -22.03 -7.56
C PRO A 202 -2.78 -21.89 -8.16
N ARG A 203 -2.84 -21.64 -9.48
CA ARG A 203 -4.12 -21.51 -10.18
C ARG A 203 -4.68 -22.86 -10.64
N LEU A 204 -5.31 -23.58 -9.72
CA LEU A 204 -5.87 -24.93 -9.94
C LEU A 204 -7.16 -24.95 -10.79
N TRP A 205 -7.86 -23.82 -10.85
CA TRP A 205 -9.12 -23.62 -11.55
C TRP A 205 -8.98 -22.67 -12.73
N ARG A 206 -9.65 -23.00 -13.84
CA ARG A 206 -9.75 -22.14 -15.03
C ARG A 206 -10.57 -20.89 -14.71
N PRO A 207 -10.31 -19.75 -15.40
CA PRO A 207 -11.08 -18.52 -15.19
C PRO A 207 -12.59 -18.75 -15.33
N ALA A 208 -13.35 -18.42 -14.28
CA ALA A 208 -14.80 -18.60 -14.25
C ALA A 208 -15.58 -17.41 -14.85
N GLY A 209 -14.88 -16.33 -15.21
CA GLY A 209 -15.48 -15.13 -15.79
C GLY A 209 -16.11 -14.20 -14.75
N ARG A 210 -16.80 -13.17 -15.22
CA ARG A 210 -17.37 -12.12 -14.36
C ARG A 210 -18.51 -12.64 -13.49
N LEU A 211 -18.55 -12.17 -12.24
CA LEU A 211 -19.70 -12.34 -11.37
C LEU A 211 -20.92 -11.68 -12.03
N LYS A 212 -22.01 -12.43 -12.14
CA LYS A 212 -23.30 -11.91 -12.60
C LYS A 212 -24.04 -11.32 -11.41
N ARG A 213 -24.78 -10.23 -11.62
CA ARG A 213 -25.62 -9.61 -10.59
C ARG A 213 -26.58 -10.65 -9.99
N GLY A 214 -26.52 -10.82 -8.67
CA GLY A 214 -27.31 -11.81 -7.93
C GLY A 214 -26.82 -13.27 -8.05
N GLY A 215 -25.72 -13.52 -8.75
CA GLY A 215 -25.07 -14.84 -8.83
C GLY A 215 -24.18 -15.13 -7.61
N GLY A 216 -23.75 -16.39 -7.49
CA GLY A 216 -22.78 -16.84 -6.50
C GLY A 216 -21.33 -16.85 -7.03
N LEU A 217 -20.38 -17.01 -6.10
CA LEU A 217 -18.97 -17.20 -6.44
C LEU A 217 -18.74 -18.59 -7.05
N VAL A 218 -17.77 -18.68 -7.95
CA VAL A 218 -17.37 -19.94 -8.61
C VAL A 218 -15.85 -20.04 -8.53
N GLN A 219 -15.33 -21.22 -8.22
CA GLN A 219 -13.88 -21.43 -8.20
C GLN A 219 -13.26 -21.04 -9.55
N GLY A 220 -12.12 -20.35 -9.48
CA GLY A 220 -11.46 -19.73 -10.62
C GLY A 220 -11.85 -18.29 -10.89
N MET A 221 -12.74 -17.68 -10.09
CA MET A 221 -12.96 -16.22 -10.12
C MET A 221 -11.78 -15.47 -9.49
N GLU A 222 -11.51 -14.28 -10.02
CA GLU A 222 -10.46 -13.37 -9.55
C GLU A 222 -11.08 -12.14 -8.90
N VAL A 223 -10.66 -11.85 -7.67
CA VAL A 223 -11.19 -10.82 -6.77
C VAL A 223 -10.16 -9.71 -6.63
N VAL A 224 -10.63 -8.47 -6.68
CA VAL A 224 -9.84 -7.30 -6.28
C VAL A 224 -10.54 -6.61 -5.11
N PHE A 225 -9.78 -6.06 -4.18
CA PHE A 225 -10.30 -5.26 -3.08
C PHE A 225 -10.05 -3.79 -3.37
N THR A 226 -11.02 -2.93 -3.08
CA THR A 226 -10.84 -1.48 -3.15
C THR A 226 -10.34 -0.93 -1.81
N GLN A 227 -9.76 0.26 -1.84
CA GLN A 227 -9.16 0.91 -0.65
C GLN A 227 -10.19 1.34 0.40
N ASP A 228 -11.47 1.40 0.01
CA ASP A 228 -12.60 1.75 0.87
C ASP A 228 -13.18 0.57 1.65
N VAL A 229 -12.59 -0.62 1.52
CA VAL A 229 -13.01 -1.78 2.30
C VAL A 229 -12.58 -1.59 3.76
N ASP A 230 -13.54 -1.64 4.69
CA ASP A 230 -13.29 -1.29 6.09
C ASP A 230 -12.43 -2.35 6.82
N ARG A 231 -12.59 -3.60 6.41
CA ARG A 231 -11.88 -4.78 6.94
C ARG A 231 -10.63 -5.05 6.14
N ASP A 232 -9.59 -5.47 6.82
CA ASP A 232 -8.32 -5.77 6.19
C ASP A 232 -8.45 -7.01 5.28
N PRO A 233 -8.24 -6.88 3.95
CA PRO A 233 -8.33 -8.02 3.05
C PRO A 233 -7.35 -9.15 3.39
N GLU A 234 -6.26 -8.85 4.10
CA GLU A 234 -5.28 -9.86 4.54
C GLU A 234 -5.89 -10.86 5.54
N GLU A 235 -6.90 -10.46 6.33
CA GLU A 235 -7.60 -11.33 7.27
C GLU A 235 -8.31 -12.49 6.57
N ILE A 236 -8.75 -12.29 5.32
CA ILE A 236 -9.51 -13.29 4.55
C ILE A 236 -8.78 -13.77 3.30
N ALA A 237 -7.57 -13.28 3.01
CA ALA A 237 -6.83 -13.65 1.81
C ALA A 237 -6.62 -15.16 1.69
N GLY A 238 -6.27 -15.82 2.81
CA GLY A 238 -6.18 -17.27 2.90
C GLY A 238 -7.51 -17.96 2.60
N LEU A 239 -8.60 -17.53 3.22
CA LEU A 239 -9.94 -18.08 2.98
C LEU A 239 -10.38 -17.93 1.50
N VAL A 240 -10.07 -16.80 0.87
CA VAL A 240 -10.34 -16.57 -0.56
C VAL A 240 -9.61 -17.62 -1.42
N VAL A 241 -8.33 -17.85 -1.15
CA VAL A 241 -7.50 -18.84 -1.87
C VAL A 241 -7.99 -20.26 -1.61
N ASP A 242 -8.24 -20.63 -0.36
CA ASP A 242 -8.71 -21.95 0.04
C ASP A 242 -10.09 -22.28 -0.56
N SER A 243 -10.91 -21.25 -0.77
CA SER A 243 -12.19 -21.36 -1.46
C SER A 243 -12.05 -21.53 -2.99
N GLY A 244 -10.82 -21.61 -3.51
CA GLY A 244 -10.52 -21.78 -4.94
C GLY A 244 -10.69 -20.51 -5.76
N LEU A 245 -10.69 -19.34 -5.13
CA LEU A 245 -10.68 -18.03 -5.78
C LEU A 245 -9.25 -17.47 -5.81
N TYR A 246 -9.05 -16.36 -6.53
CA TYR A 246 -7.73 -15.71 -6.61
C TYR A 246 -7.82 -14.24 -6.26
N VAL A 247 -6.86 -13.74 -5.49
CA VAL A 247 -6.69 -12.30 -5.29
C VAL A 247 -5.88 -11.68 -6.43
N ALA A 248 -6.05 -10.38 -6.63
CA ALA A 248 -5.26 -9.58 -7.57
C ALA A 248 -5.13 -8.13 -7.09
N ASP A 249 -3.98 -7.52 -7.37
CA ASP A 249 -3.71 -6.11 -7.02
C ASP A 249 -4.27 -5.11 -8.03
N ARG A 250 -4.56 -5.57 -9.25
CA ARG A 250 -4.98 -4.73 -10.36
C ARG A 250 -6.19 -5.31 -11.05
N ILE A 251 -7.07 -4.40 -11.48
CA ILE A 251 -8.20 -4.76 -12.32
C ILE A 251 -7.69 -5.08 -13.73
N SER A 252 -7.93 -6.31 -14.17
CA SER A 252 -7.55 -6.86 -15.46
C SER A 252 -8.77 -7.34 -16.24
N SER A 253 -8.56 -7.91 -17.43
CA SER A 253 -9.62 -8.59 -18.18
C SER A 253 -10.12 -9.88 -17.50
N ARG A 254 -9.34 -10.45 -16.57
CA ARG A 254 -9.72 -11.66 -15.82
C ARG A 254 -10.48 -11.36 -14.53
N THR A 255 -10.43 -10.13 -14.05
CA THR A 255 -11.09 -9.73 -12.81
C THR A 255 -12.59 -10.01 -12.91
N SER A 256 -13.09 -10.74 -11.91
CA SER A 256 -14.44 -11.28 -11.89
C SER A 256 -15.39 -10.37 -11.12
N LEU A 257 -14.91 -9.78 -10.03
CA LEU A 257 -15.63 -8.85 -9.16
C LEU A 257 -14.66 -7.93 -8.42
N ALA A 258 -15.18 -6.84 -7.86
CA ALA A 258 -14.47 -6.01 -6.90
C ALA A 258 -15.22 -5.98 -5.57
N VAL A 259 -14.50 -6.20 -4.47
CA VAL A 259 -15.01 -6.00 -3.11
C VAL A 259 -14.85 -4.54 -2.74
N CYS A 260 -15.94 -3.89 -2.32
CA CYS A 260 -16.05 -2.45 -2.17
C CYS A 260 -17.22 -2.06 -1.27
N ASP A 261 -16.96 -1.22 -0.27
CA ASP A 261 -17.96 -0.73 0.69
C ASP A 261 -18.46 0.70 0.35
N ALA A 262 -17.77 1.42 -0.54
CA ALA A 262 -18.14 2.74 -1.04
C ALA A 262 -18.41 2.79 -2.56
N PRO A 263 -19.49 2.14 -3.07
CA PRO A 263 -19.75 2.01 -4.51
C PRO A 263 -19.99 3.34 -5.25
N GLY A 264 -20.21 4.43 -4.50
CA GLY A 264 -20.44 5.79 -5.02
C GLY A 264 -19.18 6.53 -5.45
N ALA A 265 -17.98 6.05 -5.13
CA ALA A 265 -16.72 6.75 -5.42
C ALA A 265 -16.60 7.19 -6.89
N VAL A 266 -16.12 8.42 -7.11
CA VAL A 266 -16.08 9.06 -8.44
C VAL A 266 -14.74 8.82 -9.16
N ARG A 267 -13.65 8.63 -8.41
CA ARG A 267 -12.32 8.25 -8.93
C ARG A 267 -11.76 7.01 -8.21
N GLY A 268 -10.54 6.61 -8.56
CA GLY A 268 -9.83 5.48 -7.95
C GLY A 268 -10.29 4.11 -8.45
N ARG A 269 -9.89 3.07 -7.71
CA ARG A 269 -10.11 1.66 -8.08
C ARG A 269 -11.59 1.31 -8.20
N THR A 270 -12.43 1.85 -7.32
CA THR A 270 -13.89 1.66 -7.34
C THR A 270 -14.55 2.24 -8.58
N ALA A 271 -14.25 3.50 -8.92
CA ALA A 271 -14.75 4.11 -10.14
C ALA A 271 -14.26 3.37 -11.40
N PHE A 272 -13.02 2.89 -11.38
CA PHE A 272 -12.46 2.09 -12.47
C PHE A 272 -13.16 0.73 -12.61
N ALA A 273 -13.41 0.01 -11.50
CA ALA A 273 -14.16 -1.25 -11.49
C ALA A 273 -15.57 -1.07 -12.07
N ARG A 274 -16.28 -0.02 -11.65
CA ARG A 274 -17.60 0.36 -12.18
C ARG A 274 -17.53 0.67 -13.67
N LYS A 275 -16.55 1.47 -14.11
CA LYS A 275 -16.33 1.77 -15.54
C LYS A 275 -16.05 0.51 -16.36
N LYS A 276 -15.38 -0.48 -15.77
CA LYS A 276 -15.14 -1.79 -16.40
C LYS A 276 -16.35 -2.71 -16.35
N GLY A 277 -17.44 -2.34 -15.68
CA GLY A 277 -18.66 -3.14 -15.54
C GLY A 277 -18.45 -4.38 -14.68
N LEU A 278 -17.61 -4.28 -13.64
CA LEU A 278 -17.50 -5.29 -12.60
C LEU A 278 -18.65 -5.16 -11.62
N GLU A 279 -19.12 -6.28 -11.07
CA GLU A 279 -20.00 -6.27 -9.90
C GLU A 279 -19.19 -5.75 -8.70
N LEU A 280 -19.74 -4.74 -8.02
CA LEU A 280 -19.22 -4.24 -6.75
C LEU A 280 -19.95 -4.93 -5.62
N VAL A 281 -19.22 -5.68 -4.79
CA VAL A 281 -19.79 -6.48 -3.71
C VAL A 281 -19.30 -5.92 -2.37
N PRO A 282 -20.20 -5.50 -1.45
CA PRO A 282 -19.79 -5.11 -0.10
C PRO A 282 -19.05 -6.25 0.61
N TYR A 283 -18.08 -5.92 1.47
CA TYR A 283 -17.24 -6.90 2.15
C TYR A 283 -18.07 -7.94 2.92
N ALA A 284 -19.02 -7.49 3.72
CA ALA A 284 -19.87 -8.39 4.52
C ALA A 284 -20.60 -9.42 3.65
N ARG A 285 -21.10 -9.00 2.48
CA ARG A 285 -21.74 -9.90 1.53
C ARG A 285 -20.73 -10.84 0.85
N PHE A 286 -19.54 -10.34 0.52
CA PHE A 286 -18.49 -11.16 -0.06
C PHE A 286 -18.07 -12.28 0.92
N GLU A 287 -17.93 -11.95 2.20
CA GLU A 287 -17.62 -12.90 3.27
C GLU A 287 -18.71 -13.98 3.39
N GLU A 288 -19.99 -13.62 3.39
CA GLU A 288 -21.10 -14.59 3.35
C GLU A 288 -21.03 -15.49 2.10
N MET A 289 -20.68 -14.92 0.94
CA MET A 289 -20.59 -15.66 -0.32
C MET A 289 -19.45 -16.68 -0.34
N LEU A 290 -18.38 -16.49 0.45
CA LEU A 290 -17.26 -17.45 0.55
C LEU A 290 -17.71 -18.79 1.15
N ALA A 291 -18.77 -18.81 1.96
CA ALA A 291 -19.30 -20.05 2.54
C ALA A 291 -19.98 -20.98 1.50
N ALA A 292 -20.25 -20.48 0.29
CA ALA A 292 -21.03 -21.21 -0.73
C ALA A 292 -20.42 -21.10 -2.13
N VAL A 293 -19.09 -21.12 -2.25
CA VAL A 293 -18.41 -21.10 -3.56
C VAL A 293 -18.72 -22.37 -4.36
N ALA A 294 -19.26 -22.20 -5.56
CA ALA A 294 -19.60 -23.31 -6.44
C ALA A 294 -18.35 -23.91 -7.12
N PRO A 295 -18.34 -25.23 -7.40
CA PRO A 295 -17.23 -25.88 -8.09
C PRO A 295 -16.92 -25.27 -9.46
N GLY A 296 -15.64 -25.04 -9.72
CA GLY A 296 -15.14 -24.52 -11.00
C GLY A 296 -14.71 -25.63 -11.97
N ARG A 297 -14.13 -25.23 -13.10
CA ARG A 297 -13.48 -26.17 -14.03
C ARG A 297 -12.00 -26.28 -13.67
N SER A 298 -11.54 -27.45 -13.29
CA SER A 298 -10.12 -27.68 -12.97
C SER A 298 -9.22 -27.49 -14.20
N VAL A 299 -7.99 -27.08 -13.95
CA VAL A 299 -6.88 -27.19 -14.90
C VAL A 299 -6.49 -28.67 -14.98
N ALA A 300 -6.20 -29.18 -16.18
CA ALA A 300 -5.84 -30.59 -16.36
C ALA A 300 -4.62 -30.94 -15.48
N GLY A 301 -4.73 -32.01 -14.69
CA GLY A 301 -3.69 -32.46 -13.75
C GLY A 301 -3.86 -31.97 -12.30
N ALA A 302 -4.72 -30.99 -12.02
CA ALA A 302 -4.93 -30.49 -10.66
C ALA A 302 -5.65 -31.50 -9.73
N GLN A 303 -6.45 -32.41 -10.29
CA GLN A 303 -7.20 -33.43 -9.52
C GLN A 303 -6.37 -34.65 -9.11
N ALA A 304 -5.14 -34.80 -9.59
CA ALA A 304 -4.32 -35.99 -9.28
C ALA A 304 -3.71 -35.96 -7.86
N VAL A 305 -3.73 -34.81 -7.18
CA VAL A 305 -3.09 -34.63 -5.88
C VAL A 305 -4.00 -35.02 -4.72
N ASP A 306 -5.32 -34.88 -4.89
CA ASP A 306 -6.31 -35.18 -3.83
C ASP A 306 -6.64 -36.68 -3.73
N SER A 307 -6.55 -37.41 -4.85
CA SER A 307 -6.79 -38.86 -4.89
C SER A 307 -5.65 -39.72 -4.33
N ALA A 308 -4.48 -39.14 -3.99
CA ALA A 308 -3.33 -39.88 -3.48
C ALA A 308 -3.23 -39.88 -1.94
N GLN A 309 -3.93 -39.00 -1.22
CA GLN A 309 -3.95 -38.98 0.25
C GLN A 309 -5.10 -39.80 0.88
N GLY A 310 -6.09 -40.21 0.08
CA GLY A 310 -7.22 -41.04 0.55
C GLY A 310 -7.00 -42.57 0.45
N ALA A 311 -5.83 -43.04 0.01
CA ALA A 311 -5.54 -44.45 -0.22
C ALA A 311 -4.33 -44.93 0.61
N LEU A 312 -4.31 -44.60 1.90
CA LEU A 312 -3.50 -45.29 2.90
C LEU A 312 -4.33 -45.50 4.17
N PHE A 313 -5.35 -46.37 4.06
CA PHE A 313 -5.88 -47.19 5.15
C PHE A 313 -6.29 -48.55 4.56
#